data_AF-A0A382SSM8-F1
#
_entry.id   AF-A0A382SSM8-F1
#
_cell.length_a   1.000
_cell.length_b   1.000
_cell.length_c   1.000
_cell.angle_alpha   90.00
_cell.angle_beta   90.00
_cell.angle_gamma   90.00
#
_symmetry.space_group_name_H-M   'P 1'
#
loop_
_entity.id
_entity.type
_entity.pdbx_description
1 polymer ?
#
loop_
_entity_poly.entity_id
_entity_poly.type
_entity_poly.pdbx_seq_one_letter_code
_entity_poly.pdbx_strand_id
1 'polypeptide(L)'
;KAIIVRKTKIRADRVLVAATHTHTAPPGKDRPTNRTDKAHKAYFKRLVNGIAEAVIAAEKNLVPAQMAHGVALVPEEIFNRRWHMKEGGIAVNPFGDPNDTVRMNPPRNLIERPAGPTDPEVHFVSLRGVDGRPIALLANYSLHYVGNVPKDSVSADYFGVFAGHIEKAIGNDAGFVAIMSNGTSGDINNISFRVSRPRQKPFERINDVAKIVAERVLAAHKKVKFQGDLTVAMEEKLLKLKNRQPTAKQIAFARKALATEDPKTLPRLAVAYANRTLALADGPREEEIVLQALRIGEVGITSIPCEV
;
A
#
# COMPACT_ATOMS: atom_id res chain seq x y z
N LYS A 1 -1.29 5.37 18.07
CA LYS A 1 -0.43 4.90 19.18
C LYS A 1 -0.87 5.43 20.56
N ALA A 2 -0.95 6.75 20.79
CA ALA A 2 -1.28 7.30 22.13
C ALA A 2 -2.62 6.83 22.73
N ILE A 3 -3.67 6.64 21.93
CA ILE A 3 -4.96 6.09 22.40
C ILE A 3 -4.79 4.62 22.85
N ILE A 4 -4.11 3.81 22.03
CA ILE A 4 -3.84 2.39 22.29
C ILE A 4 -3.11 2.21 23.63
N VAL A 5 -1.97 2.90 23.82
CA VAL A 5 -1.14 2.77 25.04
C VAL A 5 -1.91 3.13 26.31
N ARG A 6 -2.84 4.09 26.23
CA ARG A 6 -3.65 4.52 27.38
C ARG A 6 -4.75 3.52 27.75
N LYS A 7 -5.19 2.70 26.78
CA LYS A 7 -6.37 1.85 26.89
C LYS A 7 -6.04 0.36 26.84
N THR A 8 -4.78 0.01 26.64
CA THR A 8 -4.28 -1.35 26.50
C THR A 8 -2.98 -1.51 27.27
N LYS A 9 -2.50 -2.75 27.41
CA LYS A 9 -1.19 -3.08 27.97
C LYS A 9 -0.06 -3.01 26.92
N ILE A 10 -0.38 -2.66 25.67
CA ILE A 10 0.57 -2.62 24.55
C ILE A 10 1.39 -1.33 24.60
N ARG A 11 2.73 -1.47 24.60
CA ARG A 11 3.67 -0.34 24.54
C ARG A 11 3.68 0.35 23.18
N ALA A 12 4.03 1.64 23.13
CA ALA A 12 4.03 2.43 21.90
C ALA A 12 4.97 1.88 20.80
N ASP A 13 6.10 1.32 21.22
CA ASP A 13 7.14 0.69 20.39
C ASP A 13 6.83 -0.77 20.05
N ARG A 14 5.62 -1.24 20.39
CA ARG A 14 5.07 -2.56 20.04
C ARG A 14 3.80 -2.44 19.19
N VAL A 15 3.62 -1.28 18.53
CA VAL A 15 2.49 -1.01 17.63
C VAL A 15 3.02 -0.70 16.23
N LEU A 16 2.65 -1.53 15.26
CA LEU A 16 2.83 -1.30 13.83
C LEU A 16 1.46 -1.03 13.20
N VAL A 17 1.38 0.01 12.37
CA VAL A 17 0.15 0.34 11.63
C VAL A 17 0.49 0.39 10.15
N ALA A 18 -0.23 -0.42 9.36
CA ALA A 18 -0.10 -0.46 7.90
C ALA A 18 -1.39 0.01 7.22
N ALA A 19 -1.28 0.36 5.94
CA ALA A 19 -2.41 0.70 5.09
C ALA A 19 -2.45 -0.24 3.88
N THR A 20 -3.66 -0.56 3.40
CA THR A 20 -3.85 -1.32 2.15
C THR A 20 -3.44 -0.53 0.92
N HIS A 21 -3.32 0.79 1.00
CA HIS A 21 -3.05 1.66 -0.15
C HIS A 21 -4.21 1.73 -1.16
N THR A 22 -5.47 1.60 -0.70
CA THR A 22 -6.64 1.92 -1.54
C THR A 22 -6.60 3.39 -1.99
N HIS A 23 -6.92 3.62 -3.26
CA HIS A 23 -7.04 4.95 -3.88
C HIS A 23 -8.47 5.48 -3.89
N THR A 24 -9.42 4.71 -3.33
CA THR A 24 -10.86 5.04 -3.39
C THR A 24 -11.45 5.24 -2.00
N ALA A 25 -10.81 6.12 -1.20
CA ALA A 25 -11.26 6.46 0.14
C ALA A 25 -10.96 7.94 0.46
N PRO A 26 -11.66 8.54 1.44
CA PRO A 26 -11.32 9.88 1.90
C PRO A 26 -9.85 9.92 2.41
N PRO A 27 -9.15 11.06 2.29
CA PRO A 27 -7.74 11.14 2.68
C PRO A 27 -7.52 10.75 4.15
N GLY A 28 -6.71 9.71 4.38
CA GLY A 28 -6.31 9.27 5.72
C GLY A 28 -5.15 10.05 6.33
N LYS A 29 -4.77 11.20 5.75
CA LYS A 29 -3.69 12.07 6.22
C LYS A 29 -4.19 13.48 6.44
N ASP A 30 -3.87 14.03 7.61
CA ASP A 30 -4.03 15.44 7.93
C ASP A 30 -2.95 16.27 7.22
N ARG A 31 -3.37 17.17 6.32
CA ARG A 31 -2.52 18.00 5.45
C ARG A 31 -2.95 19.46 5.52
N PRO A 32 -2.07 20.45 5.25
CA PRO A 32 -2.47 21.86 5.19
C PRO A 32 -3.70 22.13 4.31
N THR A 33 -3.86 21.38 3.23
CA THR A 33 -4.95 21.54 2.25
C THR A 33 -6.32 21.02 2.72
N ASN A 34 -6.39 20.17 3.75
CA ASN A 34 -7.64 19.58 4.24
C ASN A 34 -7.84 19.74 5.76
N ARG A 35 -6.82 20.20 6.50
CA ARG A 35 -6.87 20.33 7.96
C ARG A 35 -7.90 21.31 8.49
N THR A 36 -8.38 22.24 7.67
CA THR A 36 -9.41 23.20 8.07
C THR A 36 -10.82 22.72 7.71
N ASP A 37 -10.94 21.72 6.83
CA ASP A 37 -12.22 21.17 6.39
C ASP A 37 -12.91 20.39 7.51
N LYS A 38 -14.18 20.71 7.78
CA LYS A 38 -14.94 20.11 8.90
C LYS A 38 -15.22 18.64 8.66
N ALA A 39 -15.55 18.25 7.43
CA ALA A 39 -15.85 16.86 7.08
C ALA A 39 -14.59 15.98 7.20
N HIS A 40 -13.45 16.47 6.73
CA HIS A 40 -12.17 15.81 6.88
C HIS A 40 -11.78 15.62 8.35
N LYS A 41 -11.92 16.65 9.20
CA LYS A 41 -11.66 16.53 10.64
C LYS A 41 -12.52 15.43 11.29
N ALA A 42 -13.81 15.39 10.96
CA ALA A 42 -14.72 14.38 11.49
C ALA A 42 -14.33 12.97 11.04
N TYR A 43 -14.02 12.79 9.75
CA TYR A 43 -13.55 11.53 9.20
C TYR A 43 -12.21 11.09 9.81
N PHE A 44 -11.21 11.98 9.87
CA PHE A 44 -9.89 11.66 10.41
C PHE A 44 -9.96 11.27 11.89
N LYS A 45 -10.81 11.94 12.68
CA LYS A 45 -11.09 11.55 14.07
C LYS A 45 -11.70 10.15 14.14
N ARG A 46 -12.69 9.84 13.28
CA ARG A 46 -13.29 8.50 13.19
C ARG A 46 -12.25 7.44 12.81
N LEU A 47 -11.40 7.72 11.83
CA LEU A 47 -10.34 6.82 11.38
C LEU A 47 -9.36 6.49 12.53
N VAL A 48 -8.82 7.52 13.19
CA VAL A 48 -7.86 7.35 14.30
C VAL A 48 -8.48 6.58 15.47
N ASN A 49 -9.72 6.89 15.84
CA ASN A 49 -10.42 6.19 16.91
C ASN A 49 -10.74 4.74 16.52
N GLY A 50 -11.22 4.49 15.30
CA GLY A 50 -11.55 3.15 14.83
C GLY A 50 -10.33 2.22 14.80
N ILE A 51 -9.16 2.72 14.38
CA ILE A 51 -7.90 1.97 14.45
C ILE A 51 -7.57 1.60 15.91
N ALA A 52 -7.72 2.53 16.85
CA ALA A 52 -7.45 2.25 18.26
C ALA A 52 -8.48 1.28 18.87
N GLU A 53 -9.76 1.42 18.53
CA GLU A 53 -10.86 0.56 18.97
C GLU A 53 -10.65 -0.88 18.50
N ALA A 54 -10.19 -1.10 17.25
CA ALA A 54 -9.87 -2.43 16.75
C ALA A 54 -8.78 -3.12 17.59
N VAL A 55 -7.73 -2.39 17.97
CA VAL A 55 -6.65 -2.92 18.83
C VAL A 55 -7.15 -3.19 20.26
N ILE A 56 -7.97 -2.30 20.82
CA ILE A 56 -8.58 -2.48 22.14
C ILE A 56 -9.50 -3.71 22.15
N ALA A 57 -10.28 -3.91 21.10
CA ALA A 57 -11.14 -5.08 20.95
C ALA A 57 -10.30 -6.37 20.83
N ALA A 58 -9.20 -6.34 20.07
CA ALA A 58 -8.30 -7.49 19.95
C ALA A 58 -7.68 -7.88 21.30
N GLU A 59 -7.20 -6.91 22.11
CA GLU A 59 -6.62 -7.21 23.43
C GLU A 59 -7.65 -7.83 24.40
N LYS A 60 -8.91 -7.41 24.34
CA LYS A 60 -9.98 -7.98 25.17
C LYS A 60 -10.35 -9.42 24.80
N ASN A 61 -10.01 -9.86 23.60
CA ASN A 61 -10.36 -11.17 23.05
C ASN A 61 -9.13 -12.09 22.92
N LEU A 62 -8.06 -11.84 23.68
CA LEU A 62 -6.87 -12.69 23.68
C LEU A 62 -7.20 -14.11 24.12
N VAL A 63 -6.68 -15.08 23.38
CA VAL A 63 -6.73 -16.51 23.70
C VAL A 63 -5.38 -17.15 23.41
N PRO A 64 -5.03 -18.27 24.07
CA PRO A 64 -3.90 -19.09 23.64
C PRO A 64 -4.08 -19.50 22.17
N ALA A 65 -3.05 -19.30 21.36
CA ALA A 65 -3.12 -19.45 19.93
C ALA A 65 -1.92 -20.21 19.35
N GLN A 66 -2.14 -20.83 18.20
CA GLN A 66 -1.12 -21.37 17.32
C GLN A 66 -1.07 -20.52 16.05
N MET A 67 0.10 -20.49 15.43
CA MET A 67 0.32 -19.75 14.20
C MET A 67 0.88 -20.67 13.12
N ALA A 68 0.44 -20.43 11.89
CA ALA A 68 1.03 -20.99 10.70
C ALA A 68 1.32 -19.87 9.71
N HIS A 69 2.23 -20.12 8.78
CA HIS A 69 2.48 -19.23 7.65
C HIS A 69 2.60 -20.03 6.37
N GLY A 70 2.48 -19.33 5.25
CA GLY A 70 2.66 -19.91 3.94
C GLY A 70 2.79 -18.85 2.87
N VAL A 71 3.06 -19.33 1.67
CA VAL A 71 3.21 -18.50 0.46
C VAL A 71 2.35 -19.10 -0.63
N ALA A 72 1.61 -18.24 -1.32
CA ALA A 72 0.93 -18.56 -2.57
C ALA A 72 1.54 -17.75 -3.71
N LEU A 73 1.36 -18.20 -4.96
CA LEU A 73 1.88 -17.51 -6.15
C LEU A 73 0.73 -17.00 -7.02
N VAL A 74 0.78 -15.71 -7.39
CA VAL A 74 -0.18 -15.04 -8.28
C VAL A 74 0.54 -14.18 -9.34
N PRO A 75 1.40 -14.76 -10.20
CA PRO A 75 2.14 -13.99 -11.21
C PRO A 75 1.27 -13.34 -12.28
N GLU A 76 0.04 -13.84 -12.49
CA GLU A 76 -0.87 -13.37 -13.53
C GLU A 76 -1.54 -12.00 -13.23
N GLU A 77 -1.44 -11.52 -11.98
CA GLU A 77 -2.09 -10.28 -11.53
C GLU A 77 -1.15 -9.14 -11.16
N ILE A 78 0.15 -9.31 -11.39
CA ILE A 78 1.17 -8.35 -10.98
C ILE A 78 2.08 -7.97 -12.14
N PHE A 79 2.17 -6.66 -12.42
CA PHE A 79 2.95 -6.16 -13.54
C PHE A 79 3.76 -4.92 -13.14
N ASN A 80 5.02 -4.87 -13.57
CA ASN A 80 5.80 -3.65 -13.44
C ASN A 80 5.21 -2.56 -14.35
N ARG A 81 4.90 -1.40 -13.75
CA ARG A 81 4.27 -0.24 -14.39
C ARG A 81 5.29 0.73 -14.98
N ARG A 82 6.59 0.48 -14.78
CA ARG A 82 7.71 1.28 -15.29
C ARG A 82 8.44 0.52 -16.38
N TRP A 83 8.66 1.18 -17.51
CA TRP A 83 9.22 0.55 -18.70
C TRP A 83 10.35 1.38 -19.28
N HIS A 84 11.42 0.69 -19.67
CA HIS A 84 12.34 1.24 -20.67
C HIS A 84 11.61 1.33 -22.00
N MET A 85 11.88 2.42 -22.71
CA MET A 85 11.14 2.81 -23.90
C MET A 85 12.02 2.66 -25.14
N LYS A 86 11.40 2.29 -26.26
CA LYS A 86 12.00 2.42 -27.59
C LYS A 86 12.23 3.90 -27.91
N GLU A 87 13.05 4.17 -28.93
CA GLU A 87 13.24 5.51 -29.47
C GLU A 87 11.89 6.21 -29.74
N GLY A 88 11.78 7.48 -29.35
CA GLY A 88 10.54 8.26 -29.43
C GLY A 88 9.47 7.93 -28.37
N GLY A 89 9.71 6.95 -27.48
CA GLY A 89 8.74 6.56 -26.44
C GLY A 89 8.74 7.41 -25.16
N ILE A 90 9.81 8.20 -24.96
CA ILE A 90 9.97 9.07 -23.80
C ILE A 90 9.17 10.36 -24.00
N ALA A 91 8.38 10.69 -22.98
CA ALA A 91 7.66 11.96 -22.93
C ALA A 91 8.51 13.01 -22.21
N VAL A 92 8.32 14.28 -22.57
CA VAL A 92 8.90 15.40 -21.83
C VAL A 92 8.45 15.33 -20.37
N ASN A 93 9.43 15.31 -19.46
CA ASN A 93 9.16 15.18 -18.04
C ASN A 93 8.58 16.49 -17.45
N PRO A 94 8.12 16.50 -16.19
CA PRO A 94 7.50 17.69 -15.60
C PRO A 94 8.41 18.93 -15.53
N PHE A 95 9.72 18.77 -15.71
CA PHE A 95 10.71 19.85 -15.74
C PHE A 95 11.06 20.32 -17.16
N GLY A 96 10.34 19.86 -18.18
CA GLY A 96 10.59 20.20 -19.57
C GLY A 96 11.77 19.44 -20.19
N ASP A 97 12.28 18.40 -19.52
CA ASP A 97 13.44 17.64 -19.97
C ASP A 97 13.00 16.32 -20.65
N PRO A 98 13.44 16.04 -21.89
CA PRO A 98 13.09 14.81 -22.60
C PRO A 98 14.06 13.63 -22.35
N ASN A 99 15.03 13.76 -21.46
CA ASN A 99 16.13 12.78 -21.31
C ASN A 99 15.86 11.63 -20.30
N ASP A 100 14.61 11.44 -19.87
CA ASP A 100 14.26 10.27 -19.06
C ASP A 100 14.49 8.98 -19.89
N THR A 101 14.75 7.85 -19.23
CA THR A 101 14.92 6.54 -19.92
C THR A 101 13.83 5.54 -19.58
N VAL A 102 12.98 5.87 -18.60
CA VAL A 102 11.91 5.01 -18.08
C VAL A 102 10.63 5.80 -17.93
N ARG A 103 9.52 5.24 -18.42
CA ARG A 103 8.19 5.84 -18.31
C ARG A 103 7.24 5.00 -17.47
N MET A 104 6.45 5.67 -16.64
CA MET A 104 5.37 5.04 -15.87
C MET A 104 4.09 4.98 -16.73
N ASN A 105 3.44 3.81 -16.78
CA ASN A 105 2.21 3.55 -17.55
C ASN A 105 2.26 4.06 -19.00
N PRO A 106 3.26 3.65 -19.81
CA PRO A 106 3.41 4.13 -21.18
C PRO A 106 2.40 3.51 -22.17
N PRO A 107 2.29 4.07 -23.39
CA PRO A 107 1.66 3.39 -24.53
C PRO A 107 2.33 2.05 -24.85
N ARG A 108 1.53 1.02 -25.10
CA ARG A 108 1.98 -0.38 -25.27
C ARG A 108 2.90 -0.60 -26.46
N ASN A 109 2.74 0.17 -27.55
CA ASN A 109 3.50 0.00 -28.79
C ASN A 109 4.97 0.48 -28.69
N LEU A 110 5.29 1.30 -27.69
CA LEU A 110 6.61 1.93 -27.53
C LEU A 110 7.44 1.34 -26.37
N ILE A 111 6.93 0.30 -25.70
CA ILE A 111 7.65 -0.35 -24.61
C ILE A 111 8.73 -1.29 -25.15
N GLU A 112 9.84 -1.37 -24.43
CA GLU A 112 10.94 -2.31 -24.70
C GLU A 112 10.92 -3.44 -23.67
N ARG A 113 11.28 -3.12 -22.42
CA ARG A 113 11.36 -4.05 -21.30
C ARG A 113 10.95 -3.39 -19.97
N PRO A 114 10.47 -4.17 -18.99
CA PRO A 114 10.23 -3.67 -17.64
C PRO A 114 11.49 -3.03 -17.03
N ALA A 115 11.30 -2.01 -16.19
CA ALA A 115 12.38 -1.36 -15.47
C ALA A 115 12.78 -2.11 -14.18
N GLY A 116 11.98 -3.08 -13.75
CA GLY A 116 12.24 -3.90 -12.57
C GLY A 116 11.45 -5.20 -12.58
N PRO A 117 11.72 -6.09 -11.60
CA PRO A 117 11.00 -7.34 -11.44
C PRO A 117 9.56 -7.10 -10.92
N THR A 118 8.85 -8.20 -10.72
CA THR A 118 7.63 -8.25 -9.91
C THR A 118 7.83 -9.27 -8.79
N ASP A 119 7.05 -9.13 -7.72
CA ASP A 119 7.01 -10.09 -6.62
C ASP A 119 5.65 -10.82 -6.63
N PRO A 120 5.58 -12.04 -7.20
CA PRO A 120 4.32 -12.77 -7.33
C PRO A 120 3.88 -13.47 -6.04
N GLU A 121 4.65 -13.36 -4.96
CA GLU A 121 4.40 -14.06 -3.71
C GLU A 121 3.30 -13.35 -2.90
N VAL A 122 2.33 -14.15 -2.45
CA VAL A 122 1.33 -13.74 -1.47
C VAL A 122 1.69 -14.45 -0.17
N HIS A 123 2.42 -13.77 0.69
CA HIS A 123 2.75 -14.26 2.02
C HIS A 123 1.51 -14.15 2.91
N PHE A 124 1.29 -15.13 3.78
CA PHE A 124 0.26 -15.03 4.81
C PHE A 124 0.67 -15.65 6.13
N VAL A 125 0.11 -15.10 7.20
CA VAL A 125 0.13 -15.65 8.56
C VAL A 125 -1.31 -15.95 8.95
N SER A 126 -1.56 -17.16 9.44
CA SER A 126 -2.86 -17.60 9.95
C SER A 126 -2.76 -17.95 11.43
N LEU A 127 -3.72 -17.49 12.21
CA LEU A 127 -3.82 -17.71 13.65
C LEU A 127 -5.09 -18.50 13.97
N ARG A 128 -4.95 -19.48 14.85
CA ARG A 128 -6.09 -20.25 15.40
C ARG A 128 -5.90 -20.48 16.89
N GLY A 129 -6.99 -20.66 17.63
CA GLY A 129 -6.95 -21.08 19.03
C GLY A 129 -6.38 -22.48 19.18
N VAL A 130 -5.92 -22.82 20.39
CA VAL A 130 -5.48 -24.19 20.70
C VAL A 130 -6.60 -25.23 20.58
N ASP A 131 -7.86 -24.78 20.61
CA ASP A 131 -9.07 -25.54 20.33
C ASP A 131 -9.36 -25.74 18.83
N GLY A 132 -8.51 -25.18 17.95
CA GLY A 132 -8.66 -25.21 16.50
C GLY A 132 -9.55 -24.10 15.93
N ARG A 133 -10.18 -23.27 16.77
CA ARG A 133 -11.06 -22.19 16.31
C ARG A 133 -10.26 -21.13 15.54
N PRO A 134 -10.65 -20.75 14.31
CA PRO A 134 -9.96 -19.68 13.57
C PRO A 134 -10.00 -18.34 14.32
N ILE A 135 -8.89 -17.60 14.28
CA ILE A 135 -8.79 -16.25 14.88
C ILE A 135 -8.60 -15.19 13.81
N ALA A 136 -7.56 -15.32 12.99
CA ALA A 136 -7.26 -14.32 11.96
C ALA A 136 -6.38 -14.87 10.83
N LEU A 137 -6.38 -14.15 9.70
CA LEU A 137 -5.38 -14.29 8.65
C LEU A 137 -4.92 -12.90 8.19
N LEU A 138 -3.60 -12.69 8.20
CA LEU A 138 -2.95 -11.52 7.61
C LEU A 138 -2.21 -11.94 6.34
N ALA A 139 -2.59 -11.38 5.20
CA ALA A 139 -1.87 -11.52 3.95
C ALA A 139 -1.00 -10.29 3.63
N ASN A 140 0.02 -10.47 2.80
CA ASN A 140 0.80 -9.41 2.18
C ASN A 140 0.95 -9.72 0.69
N TYR A 141 0.63 -8.75 -0.17
CA TYR A 141 0.80 -8.90 -1.61
C TYR A 141 1.28 -7.59 -2.22
N SER A 142 2.25 -7.68 -3.12
CA SER A 142 2.95 -6.54 -3.74
C SER A 142 2.14 -5.84 -4.84
N LEU A 143 0.82 -6.04 -4.90
CA LEU A 143 -0.07 -5.38 -5.86
C LEU A 143 -0.68 -4.09 -5.29
N HIS A 144 -0.40 -2.98 -5.96
CA HIS A 144 -0.70 -1.62 -5.52
C HIS A 144 -2.20 -1.32 -5.24
N TYR A 145 -3.06 -1.38 -6.26
CA TYR A 145 -4.52 -1.45 -6.20
C TYR A 145 -5.03 -1.84 -7.60
N VAL A 146 -6.30 -2.24 -7.72
CA VAL A 146 -6.91 -2.62 -8.99
C VAL A 146 -7.74 -1.47 -9.59
N GLY A 147 -8.66 -0.89 -8.80
CA GLY A 147 -9.45 0.27 -9.21
C GLY A 147 -10.63 -0.03 -10.13
N ASN A 148 -10.93 0.89 -11.05
CA ASN A 148 -12.19 0.93 -11.83
C ASN A 148 -13.44 1.04 -10.93
N VAL A 149 -13.36 1.90 -9.92
CA VAL A 149 -14.44 2.22 -8.99
C VAL A 149 -15.13 3.50 -9.47
N PRO A 150 -16.48 3.60 -9.44
CA PRO A 150 -17.18 4.82 -9.81
C PRO A 150 -16.72 6.03 -8.99
N LYS A 151 -16.85 7.23 -9.56
CA LYS A 151 -16.60 8.48 -8.83
C LYS A 151 -17.50 8.56 -7.59
N ASP A 152 -17.03 9.30 -6.59
CA ASP A 152 -17.76 9.58 -5.35
C ASP A 152 -18.18 8.33 -4.55
N SER A 153 -17.50 7.20 -4.78
CA SER A 153 -17.67 5.95 -4.04
C SER A 153 -16.52 5.73 -3.06
N VAL A 154 -16.78 4.93 -2.02
CA VAL A 154 -15.75 4.46 -1.07
C VAL A 154 -15.56 2.96 -1.26
N SER A 155 -14.32 2.52 -1.39
CA SER A 155 -13.97 1.12 -1.57
C SER A 155 -12.62 0.78 -0.92
N ALA A 156 -12.57 -0.39 -0.29
CA ALA A 156 -11.32 -1.01 0.15
C ALA A 156 -10.56 -1.70 -0.99
N ASP A 157 -11.03 -1.57 -2.25
CA ASP A 157 -10.46 -2.22 -3.44
C ASP A 157 -10.39 -3.75 -3.29
N TYR A 158 -9.51 -4.42 -4.04
CA TYR A 158 -9.36 -5.88 -3.99
C TYR A 158 -8.97 -6.41 -2.60
N PHE A 159 -8.34 -5.59 -1.76
CA PHE A 159 -7.96 -5.95 -0.39
C PHE A 159 -9.18 -6.32 0.47
N GLY A 160 -10.24 -5.52 0.38
CA GLY A 160 -11.47 -5.77 1.14
C GLY A 160 -12.27 -6.95 0.61
N VAL A 161 -12.30 -7.13 -0.72
CA VAL A 161 -12.98 -8.28 -1.34
C VAL A 161 -12.23 -9.57 -1.03
N PHE A 162 -10.89 -9.54 -1.01
CA PHE A 162 -10.05 -10.66 -0.56
C PHE A 162 -10.38 -11.03 0.88
N ALA A 163 -10.43 -10.04 1.79
CA ALA A 163 -10.77 -10.27 3.19
C ALA A 163 -12.12 -11.00 3.33
N GLY A 164 -13.16 -10.52 2.65
CA GLY A 164 -14.48 -11.16 2.67
C GLY A 164 -14.48 -12.60 2.13
N HIS A 165 -13.68 -12.91 1.10
CA HIS A 165 -13.54 -14.28 0.61
C HIS A 165 -12.87 -15.21 1.64
N ILE A 166 -11.82 -14.75 2.30
CA ILE A 166 -11.11 -15.52 3.33
C ILE A 166 -11.97 -15.69 4.58
N GLU A 167 -12.66 -14.65 5.03
CA GLU A 167 -13.58 -14.68 6.17
C GLU A 167 -14.71 -15.70 5.94
N LYS A 168 -15.32 -15.67 4.76
CA LYS A 168 -16.36 -16.63 4.39
C LYS A 168 -15.84 -18.07 4.35
N ALA A 169 -14.62 -18.29 3.87
CA ALA A 169 -14.08 -19.63 3.66
C ALA A 169 -13.49 -20.28 4.93
N ILE A 170 -12.90 -19.49 5.82
CA ILE A 170 -12.23 -19.99 7.04
C ILE A 170 -13.08 -19.73 8.28
N GLY A 171 -13.65 -18.53 8.39
CA GLY A 171 -14.30 -18.05 9.60
C GLY A 171 -15.74 -18.50 9.77
N ASN A 172 -16.45 -18.85 8.69
CA ASN A 172 -17.91 -19.10 8.70
C ASN A 172 -18.68 -18.01 9.49
N ASP A 173 -18.28 -16.74 9.33
CA ASP A 173 -18.79 -15.54 10.02
C ASP A 173 -18.62 -15.49 11.57
N ALA A 174 -17.81 -16.38 12.17
CA ALA A 174 -17.57 -16.43 13.60
C ALA A 174 -16.36 -15.57 14.03
N GLY A 175 -16.51 -14.25 14.18
CA GLY A 175 -15.52 -13.35 14.82
C GLY A 175 -14.08 -13.39 14.27
N PHE A 176 -13.87 -14.07 13.14
CA PHE A 176 -12.60 -14.26 12.47
C PHE A 176 -12.29 -13.03 11.61
N VAL A 177 -11.03 -12.59 11.62
CA VAL A 177 -10.61 -11.38 10.90
C VAL A 177 -9.64 -11.76 9.78
N ALA A 178 -10.01 -11.49 8.53
CA ALA A 178 -9.06 -11.52 7.43
C ALA A 178 -8.65 -10.10 7.03
N ILE A 179 -7.35 -9.89 6.85
CA ILE A 179 -6.81 -8.61 6.42
C ILE A 179 -5.66 -8.82 5.45
N MET A 180 -5.40 -7.80 4.64
CA MET A 180 -4.26 -7.74 3.75
C MET A 180 -3.50 -6.44 3.97
N SER A 181 -2.18 -6.56 3.94
CA SER A 181 -1.25 -5.43 3.88
C SER A 181 -0.68 -5.30 2.46
N ASN A 182 -0.29 -4.09 2.08
CA ASN A 182 0.37 -3.87 0.80
C ASN A 182 1.86 -4.21 0.91
N GLY A 183 2.39 -4.93 -0.08
CA GLY A 183 3.81 -5.28 -0.20
C GLY A 183 4.64 -4.22 -0.93
N THR A 184 5.67 -4.65 -1.65
CA THR A 184 6.58 -3.79 -2.43
C THR A 184 5.95 -3.43 -3.79
N SER A 185 5.01 -2.49 -3.77
CA SER A 185 4.10 -2.18 -4.86
C SER A 185 4.39 -0.87 -5.63
N GLY A 186 5.48 -0.16 -5.28
CA GLY A 186 5.74 1.20 -5.72
C GLY A 186 5.94 1.38 -7.23
N ASP A 187 6.33 0.33 -7.93
CA ASP A 187 6.39 0.27 -9.38
C ASP A 187 5.50 -0.82 -9.97
N ILE A 188 4.44 -1.21 -9.25
CA ILE A 188 3.58 -2.33 -9.60
C ILE A 188 2.13 -1.87 -9.88
N ASN A 189 1.45 -2.54 -10.81
CA ASN A 189 0.00 -2.40 -11.01
C ASN A 189 -0.63 -3.72 -11.54
N ASN A 190 -1.96 -3.70 -11.73
CA ASN A 190 -2.72 -4.83 -12.29
C ASN A 190 -2.84 -4.77 -13.84
N ILE A 191 -2.12 -3.87 -14.51
CA ILE A 191 -2.24 -3.66 -15.95
C ILE A 191 -1.24 -4.56 -16.68
N SER A 192 -1.73 -5.63 -17.30
CA SER A 192 -0.90 -6.37 -18.26
C SER A 192 -0.61 -5.48 -19.46
N PHE A 193 0.66 -5.15 -19.74
CA PHE A 193 1.06 -4.27 -20.86
C PHE A 193 1.27 -5.02 -22.18
N ARG A 194 1.75 -6.28 -22.12
CA ARG A 194 2.01 -7.09 -23.31
C ARG A 194 0.77 -7.80 -23.82
N VAL A 195 -0.16 -8.15 -22.94
CA VAL A 195 -1.42 -8.81 -23.29
C VAL A 195 -2.56 -7.84 -22.97
N SER A 196 -3.32 -7.44 -23.99
CA SER A 196 -4.50 -6.61 -23.78
C SER A 196 -5.59 -7.44 -23.11
N ARG A 197 -6.32 -6.82 -22.17
CA ARG A 197 -7.51 -7.40 -21.55
C ARG A 197 -8.74 -6.66 -22.08
N PRO A 198 -9.90 -7.34 -22.26
CA PRO A 198 -11.16 -6.68 -22.56
C PRO A 198 -11.50 -5.62 -21.51
N ARG A 199 -12.29 -4.62 -21.90
CA ARG A 199 -12.84 -3.67 -20.93
C ARG A 199 -13.83 -4.39 -20.02
N GLN A 200 -13.75 -4.10 -18.74
CA GLN A 200 -14.61 -4.69 -17.72
C GLN A 200 -15.49 -3.62 -17.06
N LYS A 201 -16.62 -4.06 -16.51
CA LYS A 201 -17.53 -3.20 -15.76
C LYS A 201 -16.87 -2.72 -14.46
N PRO A 202 -17.38 -1.64 -13.84
CA PRO A 202 -16.91 -1.24 -12.52
C PRO A 202 -16.92 -2.41 -11.52
N PHE A 203 -15.92 -2.48 -10.65
CA PHE A 203 -15.67 -3.55 -9.67
C PHE A 203 -15.39 -4.97 -10.20
N GLU A 204 -15.67 -5.27 -11.46
CA GLU A 204 -15.49 -6.62 -12.01
C GLU A 204 -14.03 -7.09 -11.85
N ARG A 205 -13.05 -6.26 -12.23
CA ARG A 205 -11.63 -6.61 -12.08
C ARG A 205 -11.21 -6.76 -10.62
N ILE A 206 -11.73 -5.91 -9.73
CA ILE A 206 -11.49 -6.00 -8.29
C ILE A 206 -11.90 -7.38 -7.77
N ASN A 207 -13.10 -7.83 -8.16
CA ASN A 207 -13.64 -9.13 -7.74
C ASN A 207 -12.84 -10.29 -8.33
N ASP A 208 -12.48 -10.24 -9.62
CA ASP A 208 -11.70 -11.30 -10.27
C ASP A 208 -10.34 -11.50 -9.58
N VAL A 209 -9.60 -10.39 -9.39
CA VAL A 209 -8.27 -10.42 -8.78
C VAL A 209 -8.35 -10.90 -7.34
N ALA A 210 -9.27 -10.35 -6.55
CA ALA A 210 -9.45 -10.74 -5.17
C ALA A 210 -9.80 -12.23 -5.03
N LYS A 211 -10.67 -12.74 -5.90
CA LYS A 211 -11.04 -14.17 -5.92
C LYS A 211 -9.84 -15.06 -6.24
N ILE A 212 -9.07 -14.74 -7.28
CA ILE A 212 -7.88 -15.51 -7.65
C ILE A 212 -6.88 -15.56 -6.47
N VAL A 213 -6.59 -14.40 -5.88
CA VAL A 213 -5.65 -14.30 -4.77
C VAL A 213 -6.16 -15.09 -3.56
N ALA A 214 -7.45 -14.97 -3.22
CA ALA A 214 -8.06 -15.70 -2.12
C ALA A 214 -8.02 -17.22 -2.33
N GLU A 215 -8.38 -17.71 -3.52
CA GLU A 215 -8.35 -19.13 -3.85
C GLU A 215 -6.93 -19.72 -3.74
N ARG A 216 -5.91 -18.98 -4.19
CA ARG A 216 -4.50 -19.39 -4.10
C ARG A 216 -4.02 -19.44 -2.65
N VAL A 217 -4.38 -18.44 -1.84
CA VAL A 217 -4.10 -18.43 -0.40
C VAL A 217 -4.81 -19.58 0.31
N LEU A 218 -6.09 -19.83 0.03
CA LEU A 218 -6.85 -20.94 0.63
C LEU A 218 -6.27 -22.31 0.24
N ALA A 219 -5.82 -22.48 -1.00
CA ALA A 219 -5.17 -23.71 -1.45
C ALA A 219 -3.83 -23.95 -0.73
N ALA A 220 -3.04 -22.90 -0.50
CA ALA A 220 -1.80 -22.98 0.27
C ALA A 220 -2.08 -23.21 1.77
N HIS A 221 -3.08 -22.52 2.32
CA HIS A 221 -3.51 -22.62 3.72
C HIS A 221 -3.87 -24.06 4.12
N LYS A 222 -4.49 -24.85 3.25
CA LYS A 222 -4.78 -26.27 3.53
C LYS A 222 -3.55 -27.13 3.85
N LYS A 223 -2.34 -26.66 3.49
CA LYS A 223 -1.08 -27.42 3.61
C LYS A 223 -0.20 -26.94 4.76
N VAL A 224 -0.52 -25.80 5.37
CA VAL A 224 0.33 -25.21 6.41
C VAL A 224 0.23 -25.98 7.73
N LYS A 225 1.28 -25.93 8.54
CA LYS A 225 1.32 -26.55 9.86
C LYS A 225 1.29 -25.47 10.93
N PHE A 226 0.36 -25.61 11.87
CA PHE A 226 0.23 -24.71 13.01
C PHE A 226 1.19 -25.11 14.13
N GLN A 227 1.86 -24.11 14.71
CA GLN A 227 2.83 -24.25 15.79
C GLN A 227 2.45 -23.32 16.96
N GLY A 228 2.59 -23.81 18.19
CA GLY A 228 2.19 -23.06 19.40
C GLY A 228 3.34 -22.46 20.20
N ASP A 229 4.54 -23.03 20.10
CA ASP A 229 5.72 -22.57 20.86
C ASP A 229 6.56 -21.63 19.99
N LEU A 230 6.18 -20.36 19.97
CA LEU A 230 6.78 -19.34 19.13
C LEU A 230 7.27 -18.16 19.96
N THR A 231 8.46 -17.67 19.60
CA THR A 231 8.97 -16.42 20.16
C THR A 231 8.50 -15.23 19.32
N VAL A 232 8.19 -14.13 20.00
CA VAL A 232 7.83 -12.86 19.35
C VAL A 232 8.82 -11.79 19.78
N ALA A 233 9.35 -11.05 18.81
CA ALA A 233 10.24 -9.92 19.06
C ALA A 233 9.90 -8.78 18.11
N MET A 234 10.03 -7.53 18.57
CA MET A 234 9.83 -6.37 17.71
C MET A 234 10.88 -5.32 18.04
N GLU A 235 11.46 -4.73 17.01
CA GLU A 235 12.38 -3.61 17.10
C GLU A 235 11.85 -2.42 16.31
N GLU A 236 12.09 -1.22 16.84
CA GLU A 236 11.76 0.05 16.21
C GLU A 236 12.98 0.96 16.27
N LYS A 237 13.34 1.58 15.14
CA LYS A 237 14.46 2.51 15.06
C LYS A 237 14.09 3.74 14.26
N LEU A 238 14.45 4.91 14.78
CA LEU A 238 14.43 6.15 14.01
C LEU A 238 15.68 6.20 13.11
N LEU A 239 15.45 6.36 11.82
CA LEU A 239 16.49 6.57 10.83
C LEU A 239 16.41 7.99 10.31
N LYS A 240 17.48 8.77 10.52
CA LYS A 240 17.63 10.10 9.97
C LYS A 240 18.10 10.01 8.52
N LEU A 241 17.30 10.54 7.60
CA LEU A 241 17.59 10.56 6.17
C LEU A 241 17.73 11.99 5.66
N LYS A 242 18.62 12.18 4.69
CA LYS A 242 18.74 13.46 3.97
C LYS A 242 17.64 13.55 2.92
N ASN A 243 16.95 14.69 2.90
CA ASN A 243 15.99 15.00 1.85
C ASN A 243 16.74 15.40 0.59
N ARG A 244 16.38 14.79 -0.55
CA ARG A 244 16.88 15.21 -1.86
C ARG A 244 16.50 16.67 -2.09
N GLN A 245 17.48 17.51 -2.33
CA GLN A 245 17.25 18.94 -2.58
C GLN A 245 17.11 19.21 -4.07
N PRO A 246 16.20 20.11 -4.47
CA PRO A 246 16.10 20.53 -5.86
C PRO A 246 17.35 21.33 -6.26
N THR A 247 17.78 21.14 -7.50
CA THR A 247 18.89 21.92 -8.08
C THR A 247 18.46 23.37 -8.34
N ALA A 248 19.43 24.29 -8.44
CA ALA A 248 19.17 25.68 -8.83
C ALA A 248 18.38 25.78 -10.16
N LYS A 249 18.69 24.90 -11.13
CA LYS A 249 17.96 24.80 -12.41
C LYS A 249 16.48 24.42 -12.19
N GLN A 250 16.20 23.46 -11.33
CA GLN A 250 14.81 23.06 -11.02
C GLN A 250 14.04 24.15 -10.27
N ILE A 251 14.69 24.87 -9.36
CA ILE A 251 14.08 26.01 -8.65
C ILE A 251 13.74 27.13 -9.64
N ALA A 252 14.67 27.47 -10.54
CA ALA A 252 14.45 28.48 -11.58
C ALA A 252 13.30 28.06 -12.52
N PHE A 253 13.28 26.80 -12.98
CA PHE A 253 12.18 26.26 -13.77
C PHE A 253 10.85 26.36 -13.02
N ALA A 254 10.82 25.98 -11.73
CA ALA A 254 9.60 26.03 -10.93
C ALA A 254 9.04 27.45 -10.81
N ARG A 255 9.89 28.45 -10.52
CA ARG A 255 9.46 29.86 -10.47
C ARG A 255 8.91 30.33 -11.81
N LYS A 256 9.58 30.01 -12.91
CA LYS A 256 9.13 30.35 -14.27
C LYS A 256 7.79 29.70 -14.61
N ALA A 257 7.64 28.41 -14.30
CA ALA A 257 6.43 27.65 -14.57
C ALA A 257 5.21 28.21 -13.80
N LEU A 258 5.41 28.70 -12.58
CA LEU A 258 4.34 29.32 -11.78
C LEU A 258 4.03 30.77 -12.18
N ALA A 259 4.97 31.46 -12.82
CA ALA A 259 4.78 32.81 -13.34
C ALA A 259 4.18 32.85 -14.76
N THR A 260 3.96 31.69 -15.40
CA THR A 260 3.44 31.62 -16.76
C THR A 260 1.95 32.02 -16.79
N GLU A 261 1.57 32.88 -17.73
CA GLU A 261 0.17 33.34 -17.88
C GLU A 261 -0.74 32.26 -18.49
N ASP A 262 -0.20 31.40 -19.37
CA ASP A 262 -0.90 30.24 -19.91
C ASP A 262 -0.23 28.92 -19.51
N PRO A 263 -0.66 28.31 -18.40
CA PRO A 263 -0.14 27.01 -17.95
C PRO A 263 -0.38 25.86 -18.92
N LYS A 264 -1.27 25.99 -19.93
CA LYS A 264 -1.54 24.93 -20.91
C LYS A 264 -0.37 24.70 -21.86
N THR A 265 0.53 25.68 -21.98
CA THR A 265 1.77 25.57 -22.75
C THR A 265 2.83 24.68 -22.08
N LEU A 266 2.65 24.36 -20.80
CA LEU A 266 3.58 23.55 -20.02
C LEU A 266 3.23 22.05 -20.07
N PRO A 267 4.19 21.15 -19.81
CA PRO A 267 3.89 19.75 -19.55
C PRO A 267 2.80 19.60 -18.49
N ARG A 268 1.90 18.62 -18.66
CA ARG A 268 0.69 18.45 -17.82
C ARG A 268 0.94 18.51 -16.31
N LEU A 269 2.09 18.02 -15.85
CA LEU A 269 2.44 17.95 -14.43
C LEU A 269 3.39 19.07 -13.97
N ALA A 270 3.80 19.97 -14.85
CA ALA A 270 4.82 20.98 -14.57
C ALA A 270 4.44 21.88 -13.40
N VAL A 271 3.22 22.42 -13.38
CA VAL A 271 2.74 23.29 -12.28
C VAL A 271 2.72 22.55 -10.94
N ALA A 272 2.25 21.30 -10.92
CA ALA A 272 2.23 20.49 -9.71
C ALA A 272 3.65 20.19 -9.20
N TYR A 273 4.58 19.86 -10.11
CA TYR A 273 5.98 19.62 -9.78
C TYR A 273 6.70 20.91 -9.36
N ALA A 274 6.38 22.05 -9.95
CA ALA A 274 6.93 23.35 -9.58
C ALA A 274 6.59 23.70 -8.12
N ASN A 275 5.31 23.57 -7.73
CA ASN A 275 4.88 23.76 -6.35
C ASN A 275 5.61 22.81 -5.39
N ARG A 276 5.72 21.51 -5.73
CA ARG A 276 6.45 20.52 -4.93
C ARG A 276 7.94 20.83 -4.83
N THR A 277 8.54 21.35 -5.90
CA THR A 277 9.96 21.71 -5.96
C THR A 277 10.27 22.86 -5.02
N LEU A 278 9.45 23.92 -5.03
CA LEU A 278 9.63 25.05 -4.11
C LEU A 278 9.37 24.63 -2.66
N ALA A 279 8.30 23.87 -2.41
CA ALA A 279 8.03 23.32 -1.07
C ALA A 279 9.17 22.44 -0.54
N LEU A 280 9.85 21.70 -1.41
CA LEU A 280 11.03 20.90 -1.04
C LEU A 280 12.27 21.77 -0.79
N ALA A 281 12.46 22.85 -1.57
CA ALA A 281 13.55 23.79 -1.39
C ALA A 281 13.47 24.52 -0.03
N ASP A 282 12.25 24.86 0.39
CA ASP A 282 11.94 25.52 1.67
C ASP A 282 11.73 24.51 2.81
N GLY A 283 11.72 23.21 2.49
CA GLY A 283 11.50 22.13 3.44
C GLY A 283 12.74 21.76 4.25
N PRO A 284 12.59 20.84 5.21
CA PRO A 284 13.70 20.38 6.03
C PRO A 284 14.75 19.66 5.18
N ARG A 285 16.02 19.78 5.58
CA ARG A 285 17.14 19.12 4.90
C ARG A 285 17.28 17.64 5.28
N GLU A 286 16.78 17.28 6.45
CA GLU A 286 16.79 15.93 6.98
C GLU A 286 15.44 15.64 7.64
N GLU A 287 15.01 14.39 7.57
CA GLU A 287 13.77 13.90 8.17
C GLU A 287 14.04 12.59 8.89
N GLU A 288 13.29 12.32 9.95
CA GLU A 288 13.33 11.03 10.63
C GLU A 288 12.20 10.14 10.13
N ILE A 289 12.55 8.92 9.74
CA ILE A 289 11.57 7.87 9.45
C ILE A 289 11.66 6.78 10.51
N VAL A 290 10.52 6.16 10.81
CA VAL A 290 10.45 5.01 11.71
C VAL A 290 10.60 3.71 10.92
N LEU A 291 11.62 2.93 11.21
CA LEU A 291 11.76 1.56 10.72
C LEU A 291 11.27 0.61 11.80
N GLN A 292 10.48 -0.40 11.42
CA GLN A 292 10.03 -1.42 12.36
C GLN A 292 10.25 -2.81 11.77
N ALA A 293 10.64 -3.75 12.63
CA ALA A 293 10.75 -5.16 12.30
C ALA A 293 10.07 -5.99 13.40
N LEU A 294 9.17 -6.88 13.01
CA LEU A 294 8.48 -7.83 13.89
C LEU A 294 8.86 -9.25 13.46
N ARG A 295 9.28 -10.07 14.42
CA ARG A 295 9.53 -11.50 14.23
C ARG A 295 8.50 -12.29 15.01
N ILE A 296 7.88 -13.27 14.37
CA ILE A 296 6.97 -14.26 14.98
C ILE A 296 7.48 -15.64 14.56
N GLY A 297 8.17 -16.35 15.45
CA GLY A 297 8.88 -17.58 15.10
C GLY A 297 9.93 -17.31 14.02
N GLU A 298 9.77 -17.95 12.87
CA GLU A 298 10.62 -17.77 11.68
C GLU A 298 10.14 -16.67 10.71
N VAL A 299 8.94 -16.12 10.91
CA VAL A 299 8.39 -15.08 10.03
C VAL A 299 8.89 -13.70 10.45
N GLY A 300 9.42 -12.96 9.49
CA GLY A 300 9.75 -11.53 9.63
C GLY A 300 8.76 -10.64 8.89
N ILE A 301 8.30 -9.58 9.55
CA ILE A 301 7.50 -8.50 8.97
C ILE A 301 8.28 -7.20 9.15
N THR A 302 8.66 -6.56 8.04
CA THR A 302 9.38 -5.29 8.04
C THR A 302 8.51 -4.17 7.49
N SER A 303 8.56 -2.99 8.09
CA SER A 303 7.86 -1.81 7.58
C SER A 303 8.78 -0.62 7.39
N ILE A 304 8.48 0.14 6.34
CA ILE A 304 9.05 1.44 6.03
C ILE A 304 7.86 2.39 5.83
N PRO A 305 7.87 3.63 6.34
CA PRO A 305 6.70 4.51 6.35
C PRO A 305 6.54 5.26 5.02
N CYS A 306 6.83 4.58 3.90
CA CYS A 306 6.68 5.08 2.55
C CYS A 306 6.17 3.98 1.62
N GLU A 307 5.67 4.39 0.46
CA GLU A 307 5.46 3.46 -0.66
C GLU A 307 6.84 2.91 -1.07
N VAL A 308 6.94 1.59 -1.21
CA VAL A 308 8.16 0.85 -1.58
C VAL A 308 7.93 0.21 -2.93
#